data_AF-A0A3Q2YM15-F1
#
_entry.id   AF-A0A3Q2YM15-F1
#
_cell.length_a   1.000
_cell.length_b   1.000
_cell.length_c   1.000
_cell.angle_alpha   90.00
_cell.angle_beta   90.00
_cell.angle_gamma   90.00
#
_symmetry.space_group_name_H-M   'P 1'
#
loop_
_entity.id
_entity.type
_entity.pdbx_description
1 polymer ?
#
loop_
_entity_poly.entity_id
_entity_poly.type
_entity_poly.pdbx_seq_one_letter_code
_entity_poly.pdbx_strand_id
1 'polypeptide(L)'
;MGAGGAERSWEVNDFKEKNKGHLLLIKWNWNSGGVANANAAAALEKHLERLEWQLRILKEVLSANGGAERSELLKEHADEEVCTLVLALLDKVKTETCAQLSAVHQQQRQQTAQQHQQHLLGSYPPPPMLLCFFICLREASVSACLQIHLKAELERYNDLKKRVQESTFKKDLLRNIQAHGSPGAFWESEQESLLFVIEMKSERLREQNRKLQDMEQLKLCAEDHLVQTLQQNEDLRVRLDKSQSALQHTCREREEARASLERQRLFNETLTREKEQLLFKLNHRDACPTLNMAAAAVAPS
;
A
#
# COMPACT_ATOMS: atom_id res chain seq x y z
N MET A 1 -19.46 18.87 13.57
CA MET A 1 -19.55 20.35 13.63
C MET A 1 -20.89 20.71 14.24
N GLY A 2 -20.93 20.83 15.57
CA GLY A 2 -22.10 21.25 16.33
C GLY A 2 -21.91 22.70 16.76
N ALA A 3 -22.44 23.63 15.97
CA ALA A 3 -22.54 25.05 16.30
C ALA A 3 -23.77 25.57 15.54
N GLY A 4 -24.89 25.74 16.24
CA GLY A 4 -26.15 26.16 15.60
C GLY A 4 -27.40 26.08 16.49
N GLY A 5 -27.26 25.52 17.71
CA GLY A 5 -28.35 25.48 18.69
C GLY A 5 -28.43 26.71 19.60
N ALA A 6 -27.34 27.46 19.78
CA ALA A 6 -27.30 28.56 20.74
C ALA A 6 -27.88 29.88 20.19
N GLU A 7 -27.68 30.21 18.92
CA GLU A 7 -28.09 31.53 18.38
C GLU A 7 -29.61 31.67 18.19
N ARG A 8 -30.33 30.60 17.85
CA ARG A 8 -31.80 30.66 17.65
C ARG A 8 -32.62 30.85 18.94
N SER A 9 -32.01 30.63 20.11
CA SER A 9 -32.71 30.79 21.40
C SER A 9 -32.79 32.25 21.87
N TRP A 10 -31.91 33.13 21.37
CA TRP A 10 -31.88 34.55 21.77
C TRP A 10 -32.87 35.39 20.97
N GLU A 11 -33.05 35.11 19.68
CA GLU A 11 -33.97 35.86 18.81
C GLU A 11 -35.45 35.63 19.15
N VAL A 12 -35.82 34.41 19.58
CA VAL A 12 -37.21 34.09 19.97
C VAL A 12 -37.60 34.76 21.29
N ASN A 13 -36.65 34.92 22.22
CA ASN A 13 -36.90 35.60 23.49
C ASN A 13 -37.00 37.12 23.32
N ASP A 14 -36.16 37.74 22.48
CA ASP A 14 -36.22 39.18 22.19
C ASP A 14 -37.53 39.57 21.46
N PHE A 15 -38.05 38.69 20.58
CA PHE A 15 -39.34 38.89 19.93
C PHE A 15 -40.54 38.78 20.89
N LYS A 16 -40.48 37.87 21.86
CA LYS A 16 -41.50 37.77 22.93
C LYS A 16 -41.48 38.98 23.87
N GLU A 17 -40.31 39.53 24.14
CA GLU A 17 -40.12 40.65 25.07
C GLU A 17 -40.59 41.98 24.46
N LYS A 18 -40.27 42.23 23.19
CA LYS A 18 -40.73 43.43 22.45
C LYS A 18 -42.24 43.48 22.18
N ASN A 19 -42.92 42.32 22.14
CA ASN A 19 -44.37 42.27 21.90
C ASN A 19 -45.24 42.16 23.17
N LYS A 20 -44.65 42.11 24.39
CA LYS A 20 -45.40 42.07 25.66
C LYS A 20 -46.38 43.24 25.80
N GLY A 21 -45.99 44.45 25.38
CA GLY A 21 -46.84 45.65 25.44
C GLY A 21 -48.04 45.59 24.48
N HIS A 22 -47.83 45.09 23.26
CA HIS A 22 -48.90 44.92 22.27
C HIS A 22 -49.90 43.81 22.67
N LEU A 23 -49.39 42.72 23.26
CA LEU A 23 -50.20 41.64 23.83
C LEU A 23 -51.06 42.11 25.01
N LEU A 24 -50.53 43.01 25.86
CA LEU A 24 -51.28 43.59 26.98
C LEU A 24 -52.39 44.55 26.51
N LEU A 25 -52.15 45.30 25.43
CA LEU A 25 -53.15 46.21 24.85
C LEU A 25 -54.31 45.45 24.19
N ILE A 26 -54.00 44.36 23.48
CA ILE A 26 -55.00 43.43 22.92
C ILE A 26 -55.81 42.77 24.04
N LYS A 27 -55.15 42.39 25.14
CA LYS A 27 -55.79 41.79 26.31
C LYS A 27 -56.71 42.75 27.07
N TRP A 28 -56.37 44.05 27.11
CA TRP A 28 -57.23 45.08 27.69
C TRP A 28 -58.48 45.36 26.83
N ASN A 29 -58.32 45.39 25.51
CA ASN A 29 -59.43 45.68 24.59
C ASN A 29 -60.45 44.52 24.49
N TRP A 30 -60.04 43.29 24.82
CA TRP A 30 -60.92 42.12 24.89
C TRP A 30 -61.87 42.11 26.10
N ASN A 31 -61.53 42.80 27.20
CA ASN A 31 -62.27 42.71 28.45
C ASN A 31 -63.53 43.60 28.51
N SER A 32 -63.80 44.41 27.48
CA SER A 32 -64.90 45.39 27.45
C SER A 32 -66.08 45.01 26.57
N GLY A 33 -66.08 43.83 25.94
CA GLY A 33 -67.18 43.32 25.10
C GLY A 33 -67.80 42.04 25.67
N GLY A 34 -69.08 42.10 26.04
CA GLY A 34 -69.81 41.00 26.68
C GLY A 34 -69.87 39.69 25.87
N VAL A 35 -70.13 38.59 26.59
CA VAL A 35 -70.48 37.17 26.25
C VAL A 35 -70.20 36.65 24.83
N ALA A 36 -70.48 37.40 23.77
CA ALA A 36 -70.04 37.12 22.40
C ALA A 36 -68.50 37.08 22.24
N ASN A 37 -67.74 37.87 23.02
CA ASN A 37 -66.27 37.89 22.92
C ASN A 37 -65.60 36.70 23.64
N ALA A 38 -66.20 36.19 24.72
CA ALA A 38 -65.70 34.99 25.42
C ALA A 38 -65.83 33.71 24.58
N ASN A 39 -66.89 33.61 23.78
CA ASN A 39 -67.08 32.50 22.85
C ASN A 39 -66.11 32.56 21.66
N ALA A 40 -65.85 33.77 21.13
CA ALA A 40 -64.84 33.97 20.08
C ALA A 40 -63.42 33.70 20.60
N ALA A 41 -63.14 34.10 21.85
CA ALA A 41 -61.89 33.81 22.54
C ALA A 41 -61.66 32.31 22.73
N ALA A 42 -62.66 31.60 23.25
CA ALA A 42 -62.60 30.15 23.42
C ALA A 42 -62.51 29.39 22.07
N ALA A 43 -63.10 29.94 20.99
CA ALA A 43 -62.97 29.38 19.65
C ALA A 43 -61.56 29.55 19.07
N LEU A 44 -60.93 30.71 19.29
CA LEU A 44 -59.54 30.96 18.91
C LEU A 44 -58.55 30.12 19.71
N GLU A 45 -58.78 29.95 21.01
CA GLU A 45 -57.94 29.12 21.88
C GLU A 45 -58.01 27.65 21.47
N LYS A 46 -59.20 27.11 21.19
CA LYS A 46 -59.37 25.77 20.60
C LYS A 46 -58.73 25.63 19.21
N HIS A 47 -58.75 26.68 18.41
CA HIS A 47 -58.10 26.68 17.10
C HIS A 47 -56.57 26.66 17.24
N LEU A 48 -56.03 27.40 18.22
CA LEU A 48 -54.61 27.43 18.51
C LEU A 48 -54.12 26.09 19.08
N GLU A 49 -54.86 25.48 20.02
CA GLU A 49 -54.57 24.13 20.52
C GLU A 49 -54.56 23.08 19.40
N ARG A 50 -55.47 23.20 18.43
CA ARG A 50 -55.51 22.33 17.25
C ARG A 50 -54.26 22.50 16.38
N LEU A 51 -53.85 23.74 16.09
CA LEU A 51 -52.66 24.04 15.30
C LEU A 51 -51.38 23.58 16.01
N GLU A 52 -51.28 23.78 17.33
CA GLU A 52 -50.14 23.33 18.13
C GLU A 52 -50.01 21.80 18.15
N TRP A 53 -51.13 21.09 18.24
CA TRP A 53 -51.15 19.64 18.15
C TRP A 53 -50.80 19.13 16.74
N GLN A 54 -51.31 19.78 15.68
CA GLN A 54 -50.94 19.47 14.29
C GLN A 54 -49.43 19.63 14.07
N LEU A 55 -48.85 20.73 14.56
CA LEU A 55 -47.40 20.96 14.49
C LEU A 55 -46.59 19.93 15.27
N ARG A 56 -47.12 19.40 16.38
CA ARG A 56 -46.46 18.36 17.18
C ARG A 56 -46.36 17.05 16.41
N ILE A 57 -47.48 16.60 15.83
CA ILE A 57 -47.52 15.37 15.01
C ILE A 57 -46.59 15.50 13.80
N LEU A 58 -46.60 16.64 13.11
CA LEU A 58 -45.72 16.85 11.96
C LEU A 58 -44.23 16.80 12.34
N LYS A 59 -43.85 17.32 13.52
CA LYS A 59 -42.47 17.20 14.02
C LYS A 59 -42.09 15.75 14.30
N GLU A 60 -42.98 14.97 14.90
CA GLU A 60 -42.74 13.54 15.17
C GLU A 60 -42.60 12.74 13.88
N VAL A 61 -43.45 13.02 12.88
CA VAL A 61 -43.38 12.40 11.54
C VAL A 61 -42.06 12.73 10.83
N LEU A 62 -41.58 13.97 10.91
CA LEU A 62 -40.29 14.35 10.33
C LEU A 62 -39.09 13.71 11.07
N SER A 63 -39.27 13.32 12.33
CA SER A 63 -38.23 12.72 13.18
C SER A 63 -38.17 11.19 13.13
N ALA A 64 -39.28 10.54 12.79
CA ALA A 64 -39.39 9.07 12.71
C ALA A 64 -38.47 8.48 11.62
N ASN A 65 -37.96 7.25 11.81
CA ASN A 65 -36.91 6.67 10.94
C ASN A 65 -37.43 5.64 9.92
N GLY A 66 -38.76 5.45 9.83
CA GLY A 66 -39.37 4.47 8.92
C GLY A 66 -40.61 4.98 8.18
N GLY A 67 -40.86 4.48 6.97
CA GLY A 67 -42.05 4.85 6.18
C GLY A 67 -43.36 4.40 6.81
N ALA A 68 -43.40 3.22 7.42
CA ALA A 68 -44.58 2.69 8.11
C ALA A 68 -44.90 3.49 9.38
N GLU A 69 -43.89 3.78 10.19
CA GLU A 69 -44.00 4.59 11.41
C GLU A 69 -44.53 6.00 11.11
N ARG A 70 -44.01 6.65 10.05
CA ARG A 70 -44.48 7.96 9.59
C ARG A 70 -45.93 7.94 9.10
N SER A 71 -46.35 6.85 8.45
CA SER A 71 -47.73 6.70 7.96
C SER A 71 -48.72 6.43 9.09
N GLU A 72 -48.29 5.75 10.16
CA GLU A 72 -49.10 5.50 11.36
C GLU A 72 -49.39 6.82 12.09
N LEU A 73 -48.35 7.63 12.33
CA LEU A 73 -48.45 8.93 13.02
C LEU A 73 -49.34 9.95 12.28
N LEU A 74 -49.38 9.88 10.94
CA LEU A 74 -50.22 10.76 10.13
C LEU A 74 -51.71 10.37 10.13
N LYS A 75 -52.08 9.11 10.46
CA LYS A 75 -53.49 8.71 10.57
C LYS A 75 -54.23 9.44 11.67
N GLU A 76 -53.50 9.86 12.70
CA GLU A 76 -54.09 10.59 13.82
C GLU A 76 -54.36 12.05 13.46
N HIS A 77 -53.72 12.61 12.44
CA HIS A 77 -53.80 14.03 12.09
C HIS A 77 -55.16 14.42 11.47
N ALA A 78 -55.72 15.55 11.92
CA ALA A 78 -57.08 15.97 11.58
C ALA A 78 -57.26 16.58 10.17
N ASP A 79 -56.18 16.85 9.46
CA ASP A 79 -56.18 17.50 8.13
C ASP A 79 -55.57 16.58 7.08
N GLU A 80 -56.43 16.08 6.19
CA GLU A 80 -56.12 15.08 5.17
C GLU A 80 -55.29 15.66 4.00
N GLU A 81 -55.49 16.93 3.66
CA GLU A 81 -54.73 17.61 2.61
C GLU A 81 -53.27 17.80 3.03
N VAL A 82 -53.05 18.17 4.30
CA VAL A 82 -51.70 18.27 4.86
C VAL A 82 -51.02 16.90 4.93
N CYS A 83 -51.74 15.84 5.31
CA CYS A 83 -51.17 14.48 5.35
C CYS A 83 -50.77 13.97 3.97
N THR A 84 -51.62 14.15 2.97
CA THR A 84 -51.35 13.74 1.60
C THR A 84 -50.17 14.49 1.01
N LEU A 85 -50.07 15.81 1.26
CA LEU A 85 -48.93 16.62 0.84
C LEU A 85 -47.62 16.16 1.52
N VAL A 86 -47.64 15.91 2.82
CA VAL A 86 -46.45 15.45 3.57
C VAL A 86 -45.99 14.08 3.08
N LEU A 87 -46.90 13.13 2.86
CA LEU A 87 -46.57 11.82 2.29
C LEU A 87 -46.00 11.95 0.87
N ALA A 88 -46.59 12.79 0.02
CA ALA A 88 -46.11 13.03 -1.33
C ALA A 88 -44.72 13.68 -1.34
N LEU A 89 -44.45 14.65 -0.46
CA LEU A 89 -43.14 15.26 -0.31
C LEU A 89 -42.10 14.26 0.20
N LEU A 90 -42.46 13.43 1.19
CA LEU A 90 -41.58 12.39 1.71
C LEU A 90 -41.25 11.34 0.64
N ASP A 91 -42.23 10.93 -0.16
CA ASP A 91 -42.03 9.99 -1.27
C ASP A 91 -41.18 10.62 -2.37
N LYS A 92 -41.42 11.88 -2.73
CA LYS A 92 -40.60 12.63 -3.70
C LYS A 92 -39.15 12.78 -3.23
N VAL A 93 -38.92 13.17 -1.98
CA VAL A 93 -37.57 13.27 -1.42
C VAL A 93 -36.88 11.90 -1.42
N LYS A 94 -37.59 10.83 -1.04
CA LYS A 94 -37.04 9.47 -1.07
C LYS A 94 -36.69 9.03 -2.50
N THR A 95 -37.60 9.19 -3.44
CA THR A 95 -37.40 8.79 -4.84
C THR A 95 -36.29 9.60 -5.52
N GLU A 96 -36.23 10.92 -5.31
CA GLU A 96 -35.15 11.78 -5.82
C GLU A 96 -33.81 11.42 -5.16
N THR A 97 -33.76 11.22 -3.84
CA THR A 97 -32.52 10.82 -3.14
C THR A 97 -32.05 9.43 -3.58
N CYS A 98 -32.96 8.47 -3.72
CA CYS A 98 -32.66 7.14 -4.25
C CYS A 98 -32.19 7.20 -5.71
N ALA A 99 -32.80 8.04 -6.54
CA ALA A 99 -32.40 8.24 -7.94
C ALA A 99 -31.00 8.88 -8.02
N GLN A 100 -30.71 9.88 -7.20
CA GLN A 100 -29.38 10.51 -7.12
C GLN A 100 -28.32 9.52 -6.65
N LEU A 101 -28.56 8.79 -5.56
CA LEU A 101 -27.63 7.77 -5.06
C LEU A 101 -27.40 6.64 -6.07
N SER A 102 -28.47 6.16 -6.72
CA SER A 102 -28.35 5.12 -7.74
C SER A 102 -27.62 5.61 -9.00
N ALA A 103 -27.82 6.86 -9.41
CA ALA A 103 -27.06 7.48 -10.50
C ALA A 103 -25.57 7.60 -10.16
N VAL A 104 -25.22 8.08 -8.95
CA VAL A 104 -23.83 8.15 -8.48
C VAL A 104 -23.20 6.75 -8.40
N HIS A 105 -23.90 5.77 -7.84
CA HIS A 105 -23.40 4.38 -7.79
C HIS A 105 -23.26 3.77 -9.18
N GLN A 106 -24.16 4.06 -10.11
CA GLN A 106 -24.06 3.60 -11.50
C GLN A 106 -22.86 4.24 -12.19
N GLN A 107 -22.67 5.56 -12.03
CA GLN A 107 -21.53 6.28 -12.55
C GLN A 107 -20.22 5.72 -11.97
N GLN A 108 -20.15 5.50 -10.65
CA GLN A 108 -18.98 4.93 -9.99
C GLN A 108 -18.67 3.52 -10.51
N ARG A 109 -19.70 2.67 -10.69
CA ARG A 109 -19.54 1.33 -11.28
C ARG A 109 -19.02 1.41 -12.71
N GLN A 110 -19.56 2.33 -13.52
CA GLN A 110 -19.11 2.53 -14.89
C GLN A 110 -17.66 3.03 -14.96
N GLN A 111 -17.30 4.02 -14.14
CA GLN A 111 -15.93 4.53 -14.04
C GLN A 111 -14.96 3.42 -13.58
N THR A 112 -15.33 2.65 -12.56
CA THR A 112 -14.51 1.54 -12.06
C THR A 112 -14.37 0.44 -13.11
N ALA A 113 -15.45 0.09 -13.83
CA ALA A 113 -15.41 -0.89 -14.92
C ALA A 113 -14.54 -0.40 -16.08
N GLN A 114 -14.63 0.89 -16.45
CA GLN A 114 -13.79 1.50 -17.49
C GLN A 114 -12.32 1.53 -17.06
N GLN A 115 -12.01 1.92 -15.82
CA GLN A 115 -10.65 1.88 -15.28
C GLN A 115 -10.09 0.46 -15.27
N HIS A 116 -10.89 -0.52 -14.86
CA HIS A 116 -10.50 -1.92 -14.89
C HIS A 116 -10.24 -2.41 -16.34
N GLN A 117 -11.11 -2.06 -17.28
CA GLN A 117 -10.94 -2.40 -18.70
C GLN A 117 -9.72 -1.72 -19.32
N GLN A 118 -9.47 -0.45 -19.01
CA GLN A 118 -8.27 0.28 -19.45
C GLN A 118 -7.01 -0.33 -18.85
N HIS A 119 -7.04 -0.75 -17.58
CA HIS A 119 -5.93 -1.42 -16.92
C HIS A 119 -5.66 -2.81 -17.52
N LEU A 120 -6.71 -3.55 -17.90
CA LEU A 120 -6.56 -4.84 -18.60
C LEU A 120 -5.95 -4.66 -19.99
N LEU A 121 -6.46 -3.70 -20.78
CA LEU A 121 -5.93 -3.39 -22.11
C LEU A 121 -4.51 -2.79 -22.07
N GLY A 122 -4.18 -2.07 -21.00
CA GLY A 122 -2.88 -1.43 -20.80
C GLY A 122 -1.81 -2.33 -20.15
N SER A 123 -2.18 -3.37 -19.40
CA SER A 123 -1.21 -4.22 -18.69
C SER A 123 -0.77 -5.45 -19.47
N TYR A 124 -1.56 -5.97 -20.41
CA TYR A 124 -1.17 -7.13 -21.21
C TYR A 124 -1.73 -7.04 -22.65
N PRO A 125 -0.87 -7.05 -23.70
CA PRO A 125 -1.35 -7.35 -25.04
C PRO A 125 -1.92 -8.78 -25.07
N PRO A 126 -2.91 -9.07 -25.94
CA PRO A 126 -3.52 -10.39 -25.96
C PRO A 126 -2.45 -11.48 -26.16
N PRO A 127 -2.50 -12.60 -25.41
CA PRO A 127 -1.50 -13.68 -25.49
C PRO A 127 -1.13 -14.11 -26.92
N PRO A 128 -2.07 -14.24 -27.89
CA PRO A 128 -1.71 -14.59 -29.25
C PRO A 128 -0.90 -13.50 -29.98
N MET A 129 -1.08 -12.23 -29.64
CA MET A 129 -0.40 -11.10 -30.29
C MET A 129 1.03 -10.93 -29.74
N LEU A 130 1.24 -11.10 -28.42
CA LEU A 130 2.58 -11.19 -27.84
C LEU A 130 3.36 -12.37 -28.41
N LEU A 131 2.73 -13.56 -28.43
CA LEU A 131 3.37 -14.76 -28.96
C LEU A 131 3.73 -14.59 -30.44
N CYS A 132 2.83 -14.04 -31.25
CA CYS A 132 3.10 -13.73 -32.66
C CYS A 132 4.25 -12.73 -32.81
N PHE A 133 4.27 -11.65 -32.00
CA PHE A 133 5.37 -10.69 -32.00
C PHE A 133 6.72 -11.35 -31.64
N PHE A 134 6.75 -12.18 -30.60
CA PHE A 134 7.97 -12.90 -30.22
C PHE A 134 8.42 -13.92 -31.28
N ILE A 135 7.48 -14.63 -31.91
CA ILE A 135 7.79 -15.57 -32.99
C ILE A 135 8.36 -14.81 -34.19
N CYS A 136 7.69 -13.75 -34.66
CA CYS A 136 8.18 -12.94 -35.78
C CYS A 136 9.55 -12.30 -35.48
N LEU A 137 9.76 -11.79 -34.26
CA LEU A 137 11.04 -11.23 -33.85
C LEU A 137 12.12 -12.32 -33.83
N ARG A 138 11.80 -13.52 -33.32
CA ARG A 138 12.72 -14.66 -33.28
C ARG A 138 13.04 -15.14 -34.69
N GLU A 139 12.07 -15.30 -35.57
CA GLU A 139 12.28 -15.69 -36.97
C GLU A 139 13.14 -14.66 -37.71
N ALA A 140 12.85 -13.37 -37.56
CA ALA A 140 13.65 -12.30 -38.15
C ALA A 140 15.09 -12.32 -37.62
N SER A 141 15.27 -12.51 -36.30
CA SER A 141 16.59 -12.57 -35.68
C SER A 141 17.39 -13.80 -36.14
N VAL A 142 16.76 -14.96 -36.24
CA VAL A 142 17.38 -16.21 -36.70
C VAL A 142 17.75 -16.09 -38.16
N SER A 143 16.84 -15.57 -39.01
CA SER A 143 17.09 -15.33 -40.43
C SER A 143 18.28 -14.36 -40.62
N ALA A 144 18.31 -13.25 -39.89
CA ALA A 144 19.41 -12.29 -39.94
C ALA A 144 20.74 -12.91 -39.49
N CYS A 145 20.75 -13.66 -38.38
CA CYS A 145 21.96 -14.35 -37.89
C CYS A 145 22.47 -15.38 -38.92
N LEU A 146 21.57 -16.14 -39.51
CA LEU A 146 21.91 -17.17 -40.50
C LEU A 146 22.46 -16.52 -41.78
N GLN A 147 21.89 -15.40 -42.21
CA GLN A 147 22.39 -14.62 -43.35
C GLN A 147 23.79 -14.04 -43.08
N ILE A 148 24.04 -13.51 -41.89
CA ILE A 148 25.35 -12.99 -41.48
C ILE A 148 26.38 -14.13 -41.46
N HIS A 149 26.04 -15.27 -40.84
CA HIS A 149 26.93 -16.43 -40.76
C HIS A 149 27.29 -16.96 -42.15
N LEU A 150 26.29 -17.12 -43.02
CA LEU A 150 26.50 -17.64 -44.38
C LEU A 150 27.35 -16.68 -45.23
N LYS A 151 27.13 -15.36 -45.11
CA LYS A 151 27.98 -14.36 -45.76
C LYS A 151 29.42 -14.42 -45.26
N ALA A 152 29.61 -14.53 -43.94
CA ALA A 152 30.94 -14.62 -43.35
C ALA A 152 31.69 -15.89 -43.77
N GLU A 153 31.03 -17.05 -43.86
CA GLU A 153 31.64 -18.27 -44.41
C GLU A 153 32.01 -18.13 -45.88
N LEU A 154 31.14 -17.52 -46.69
CA LEU A 154 31.41 -17.28 -48.10
C LEU A 154 32.61 -16.34 -48.30
N GLU A 155 32.70 -15.27 -47.51
CA GLU A 155 33.86 -14.37 -47.50
C GLU A 155 35.13 -15.11 -47.08
N ARG A 156 35.09 -15.89 -45.99
CA ARG A 156 36.24 -16.71 -45.55
C ARG A 156 36.70 -17.67 -46.66
N TYR A 157 35.77 -18.31 -47.37
CA TYR A 157 36.09 -19.20 -48.49
C TYR A 157 36.74 -18.43 -49.65
N ASN A 158 36.17 -17.28 -50.03
CA ASN A 158 36.71 -16.45 -51.10
C ASN A 158 38.10 -15.89 -50.78
N ASP A 159 38.33 -15.48 -49.53
CA ASP A 159 39.62 -14.99 -49.06
C ASP A 159 40.66 -16.11 -48.99
N LEU A 160 40.24 -17.31 -48.58
CA LEU A 160 41.11 -18.49 -48.65
C LEU A 160 41.47 -18.80 -50.11
N LYS A 161 40.49 -18.79 -51.01
CA LYS A 161 40.70 -19.03 -52.45
C LYS A 161 41.65 -18.00 -53.06
N LYS A 162 41.52 -16.71 -52.72
CA LYS A 162 42.46 -15.66 -53.17
C LYS A 162 43.85 -15.87 -52.61
N ARG A 163 44.00 -16.15 -51.31
CA ARG A 163 45.32 -16.39 -50.69
C ARG A 163 46.03 -17.60 -51.27
N VAL A 164 45.28 -18.66 -51.62
CA VAL A 164 45.81 -19.82 -52.37
C VAL A 164 46.30 -19.38 -53.75
N GLN A 165 45.50 -18.57 -54.47
CA GLN A 165 45.90 -18.06 -55.79
C GLN A 165 47.13 -17.14 -55.75
N GLU A 166 47.27 -16.35 -54.68
CA GLU A 166 48.33 -15.35 -54.49
C GLU A 166 49.54 -15.89 -53.71
N SER A 167 49.49 -17.14 -53.30
CA SER A 167 50.47 -17.79 -52.43
C SER A 167 51.91 -17.65 -52.92
N THR A 168 52.82 -17.35 -52.00
CA THR A 168 54.27 -17.35 -52.25
C THR A 168 54.76 -18.71 -52.67
N PHE A 169 54.10 -19.79 -52.25
CA PHE A 169 54.48 -21.14 -52.61
C PHE A 169 54.17 -21.43 -54.09
N LYS A 170 53.12 -20.84 -54.67
CA LYS A 170 52.91 -20.87 -56.12
C LYS A 170 54.02 -20.11 -56.87
N LYS A 171 54.46 -18.98 -56.33
CA LYS A 171 55.62 -18.23 -56.86
C LYS A 171 56.93 -19.00 -56.70
N ASP A 172 57.12 -19.72 -55.60
CA ASP A 172 58.30 -20.52 -55.29
C ASP A 172 58.33 -21.79 -56.15
N LEU A 173 57.18 -22.41 -56.38
CA LEU A 173 57.01 -23.52 -57.31
C LEU A 173 57.38 -23.10 -58.73
N LEU A 174 56.82 -21.99 -59.21
CA LEU A 174 57.16 -21.43 -60.52
C LEU A 174 58.65 -21.09 -60.64
N ARG A 175 59.25 -20.52 -59.58
CA ARG A 175 60.68 -20.24 -59.51
C ARG A 175 61.52 -21.52 -59.54
N ASN A 176 61.08 -22.57 -58.86
CA ASN A 176 61.77 -23.86 -58.82
C ASN A 176 61.74 -24.55 -60.19
N ILE A 177 60.56 -24.55 -60.84
CA ILE A 177 60.39 -25.03 -62.22
C ILE A 177 61.28 -24.25 -63.19
N GLN A 178 61.40 -22.93 -63.03
CA GLN A 178 62.32 -22.12 -63.83
C GLN A 178 63.80 -22.43 -63.56
N ALA A 179 64.18 -22.74 -62.32
CA ALA A 179 65.58 -23.00 -61.94
C ALA A 179 66.05 -24.42 -62.26
N HIS A 180 65.15 -25.41 -62.23
CA HIS A 180 65.49 -26.83 -62.33
C HIS A 180 64.80 -27.57 -63.49
N GLY A 181 63.92 -26.89 -64.24
CA GLY A 181 63.11 -27.49 -65.29
C GLY A 181 61.82 -28.11 -64.78
N SER A 182 60.87 -28.34 -65.69
CA SER A 182 59.58 -28.97 -65.37
C SER A 182 59.77 -30.46 -65.02
N PRO A 183 59.24 -30.93 -63.88
CA PRO A 183 59.18 -32.36 -63.55
C PRO A 183 58.23 -33.16 -64.45
N GLY A 184 57.48 -32.50 -65.34
CA GLY A 184 56.42 -33.08 -66.17
C GLY A 184 55.02 -32.86 -65.59
N ALA A 185 54.01 -32.82 -66.47
CA ALA A 185 52.64 -32.38 -66.16
C ALA A 185 51.95 -33.14 -65.00
N PHE A 186 52.23 -34.43 -64.85
CA PHE A 186 51.68 -35.24 -63.75
C PHE A 186 52.17 -34.75 -62.38
N TRP A 187 53.48 -34.54 -62.24
CA TRP A 187 54.07 -34.12 -60.97
C TRP A 187 53.76 -32.66 -60.62
N GLU A 188 53.63 -31.81 -61.63
CA GLU A 188 53.14 -30.43 -61.43
C GLU A 188 51.71 -30.43 -60.88
N SER A 189 50.80 -31.23 -61.47
CA SER A 189 49.42 -31.38 -60.97
C SER A 189 49.38 -31.93 -59.54
N GLU A 190 50.20 -32.94 -59.23
CA GLU A 190 50.25 -33.52 -57.89
C GLU A 190 50.81 -32.51 -56.87
N GLN A 191 51.83 -31.73 -57.25
CA GLN A 191 52.42 -30.71 -56.39
C GLN A 191 51.47 -29.52 -56.16
N GLU A 192 50.67 -29.13 -57.15
CA GLU A 192 49.60 -28.15 -57.00
C GLU A 192 48.48 -28.66 -56.07
N SER A 193 48.12 -29.93 -56.16
CA SER A 193 47.14 -30.56 -55.25
C SER A 193 47.64 -30.58 -53.80
N LEU A 194 48.91 -30.96 -53.59
CA LEU A 194 49.54 -30.98 -52.27
C LEU A 194 49.65 -29.57 -51.67
N LEU A 195 49.98 -28.56 -52.48
CA LEU A 195 49.98 -27.17 -52.06
C LEU A 195 48.63 -26.78 -51.44
N PHE A 196 47.54 -27.06 -52.15
CA PHE A 196 46.19 -26.74 -51.71
C PHE A 196 45.87 -27.38 -50.35
N VAL A 197 46.23 -28.65 -50.18
CA VAL A 197 46.03 -29.37 -48.91
C VAL A 197 46.86 -28.78 -47.78
N ILE A 198 48.13 -28.42 -48.03
CA ILE A 198 49.01 -27.81 -47.02
C ILE A 198 48.46 -26.47 -46.57
N GLU A 199 47.97 -25.64 -47.50
CA GLU A 199 47.40 -24.34 -47.19
C GLU A 199 46.08 -24.47 -46.42
N MET A 200 45.20 -25.39 -46.83
CA MET A 200 43.99 -25.70 -46.09
C MET A 200 44.29 -26.16 -44.66
N LYS A 201 45.26 -27.05 -44.48
CA LYS A 201 45.67 -27.52 -43.15
C LYS A 201 46.29 -26.39 -42.32
N SER A 202 47.09 -25.53 -42.93
CA SER A 202 47.72 -24.38 -42.27
C SER A 202 46.68 -23.35 -41.82
N GLU A 203 45.64 -23.11 -42.63
CA GLU A 203 44.52 -22.24 -42.24
C GLU A 203 43.76 -22.82 -41.05
N ARG A 204 43.45 -24.12 -41.09
CA ARG A 204 42.78 -24.81 -39.98
C ARG A 204 43.60 -24.74 -38.69
N LEU A 205 44.91 -24.92 -38.78
CA LEU A 205 45.81 -24.82 -37.63
C LEU A 205 45.82 -23.39 -37.05
N ARG A 206 45.89 -22.36 -37.90
CA ARG A 206 45.81 -20.97 -37.45
C ARG A 206 44.47 -20.63 -36.79
N GLU A 207 43.37 -21.16 -37.31
CA GLU A 207 42.05 -20.98 -36.67
C GLU A 207 41.96 -21.68 -35.32
N GLN A 208 42.50 -22.90 -35.19
CA GLN A 208 42.59 -23.58 -33.90
C GLN A 208 43.47 -22.80 -32.91
N ASN A 209 44.57 -22.23 -33.37
CA ASN A 209 45.45 -21.40 -32.54
C ASN A 209 44.73 -20.14 -32.02
N ARG A 210 43.93 -19.46 -32.84
CA ARG A 210 43.09 -18.33 -32.39
C ARG A 210 42.11 -18.75 -31.31
N LYS A 211 41.40 -19.87 -31.51
CA LYS A 211 40.45 -20.39 -30.51
C LYS A 211 41.13 -20.74 -29.18
N LEU A 212 42.36 -21.25 -29.22
CA LEU A 212 43.15 -21.50 -28.02
C LEU A 212 43.50 -20.19 -27.29
N GLN A 213 43.92 -19.16 -28.03
CA GLN A 213 44.19 -17.84 -27.45
C GLN A 213 42.94 -17.20 -26.83
N ASP A 214 41.79 -17.28 -27.50
CA ASP A 214 40.52 -16.79 -26.96
C ASP A 214 40.13 -17.54 -25.68
N MET A 215 40.33 -18.86 -25.65
CA MET A 215 40.07 -19.69 -24.46
C MET A 215 41.01 -19.33 -23.30
N GLU A 216 42.29 -19.09 -23.57
CA GLU A 216 43.26 -18.64 -22.57
C GLU A 216 42.86 -17.29 -21.96
N GLN A 217 42.41 -16.34 -22.78
CA GLN A 217 41.91 -15.06 -22.31
C GLN A 217 40.65 -15.21 -21.45
N LEU A 218 39.67 -16.00 -21.91
CA LEU A 218 38.46 -16.28 -21.14
C LEU A 218 38.77 -16.95 -19.81
N LYS A 219 39.74 -17.87 -19.78
CA LYS A 219 40.22 -18.52 -18.56
C LYS A 219 40.79 -17.49 -17.59
N LEU A 220 41.67 -16.59 -18.05
CA LEU A 220 42.24 -15.54 -17.20
C LEU A 220 41.14 -14.63 -16.61
N CYS A 221 40.19 -14.18 -17.43
CA CYS A 221 39.07 -13.38 -16.96
C CYS A 221 38.20 -14.12 -15.91
N ALA A 222 37.97 -15.42 -16.12
CA ALA A 222 37.22 -16.24 -15.17
C ALA A 222 37.98 -16.42 -13.85
N GLU A 223 39.30 -16.60 -13.89
CA GLU A 223 40.16 -16.65 -12.71
C GLU A 223 40.11 -15.33 -11.91
N ASP A 224 40.20 -14.18 -12.59
CA ASP A 224 40.08 -12.86 -11.96
C ASP A 224 38.72 -12.67 -11.28
N HIS A 225 37.63 -13.04 -11.95
CA HIS A 225 36.28 -12.98 -11.37
C HIS A 225 36.11 -13.93 -10.17
N LEU A 226 36.72 -15.11 -10.21
CA LEU A 226 36.70 -16.04 -9.09
C LEU A 226 37.43 -15.43 -7.88
N VAL A 227 38.61 -14.84 -8.07
CA VAL A 227 39.35 -14.16 -7.00
C VAL A 227 38.54 -13.04 -6.39
N GLN A 228 37.92 -12.19 -7.21
CA GLN A 228 37.07 -11.10 -6.73
C GLN A 228 35.87 -11.62 -5.92
N THR A 229 35.24 -12.69 -6.38
CA THR A 229 34.08 -13.29 -5.70
C THR A 229 34.49 -13.91 -4.36
N LEU A 230 35.66 -14.54 -4.29
CA LEU A 230 36.20 -15.08 -3.04
C LEU A 230 36.51 -13.97 -2.03
N GLN A 231 37.10 -12.86 -2.47
CA GLN A 231 37.35 -11.69 -1.62
C GLN A 231 36.04 -11.12 -1.04
N GLN A 232 35.02 -10.93 -1.88
CA GLN A 232 33.71 -10.45 -1.43
C GLN A 232 33.05 -11.40 -0.42
N ASN A 233 33.17 -12.71 -0.62
CA ASN A 233 32.66 -13.69 0.33
C ASN A 233 33.36 -13.60 1.69
N GLU A 234 34.68 -13.41 1.69
CA GLU A 234 35.45 -13.24 2.92
C GLU A 234 35.07 -11.96 3.65
N ASP A 235 34.93 -10.84 2.93
CA ASP A 235 34.47 -9.57 3.52
C ASP A 235 33.08 -9.72 4.16
N LEU A 236 32.17 -10.44 3.50
CA LEU A 236 30.83 -10.74 4.04
C LEU A 236 30.89 -11.62 5.28
N ARG A 237 31.77 -12.63 5.30
CA ARG A 237 32.00 -13.48 6.50
C ARG A 237 32.50 -12.65 7.67
N VAL A 238 33.50 -11.80 7.45
CA VAL A 238 34.02 -10.90 8.49
C VAL A 238 32.94 -9.95 9.02
N ARG A 239 32.06 -9.43 8.14
CA ARG A 239 30.93 -8.59 8.56
C ARG A 239 29.89 -9.37 9.36
N LEU A 240 29.62 -10.62 8.97
CA LEU A 240 28.69 -11.49 9.69
C LEU A 240 29.22 -11.78 11.10
N ASP A 241 30.50 -12.14 11.23
CA ASP A 241 31.14 -12.42 12.52
C ASP A 241 31.10 -11.21 13.46
N LYS A 242 31.35 -10.01 12.93
CA LYS A 242 31.24 -8.75 13.68
C LYS A 242 29.81 -8.51 14.17
N SER A 243 28.82 -8.68 13.29
CA SER A 243 27.40 -8.53 13.64
C SER A 243 26.97 -9.55 14.70
N GLN A 244 27.38 -10.81 14.55
CA GLN A 244 27.10 -11.87 15.50
C GLN A 244 27.73 -11.59 16.86
N SER A 245 28.97 -11.09 16.89
CA SER A 245 29.65 -10.68 18.13
C SER A 245 28.91 -9.54 18.83
N ALA A 246 28.46 -8.52 18.08
CA ALA A 246 27.66 -7.42 18.61
C ALA A 246 26.32 -7.92 19.18
N LEU A 247 25.62 -8.81 18.46
CA LEU A 247 24.37 -9.43 18.93
C LEU A 247 24.58 -10.21 20.23
N GLN A 248 25.66 -10.99 20.32
CA GLN A 248 25.99 -11.71 21.55
C GLN A 248 26.23 -10.75 22.73
N HIS A 249 26.94 -9.65 22.49
CA HIS A 249 27.18 -8.62 23.50
C HIS A 249 25.87 -7.99 24.00
N THR A 250 25.03 -7.50 23.10
CA THR A 250 23.74 -6.90 23.46
C THR A 250 22.83 -7.90 24.18
N CYS A 251 22.85 -9.17 23.79
CA CYS A 251 22.09 -10.22 24.50
C CYS A 251 22.56 -10.39 25.94
N ARG A 252 23.88 -10.40 26.19
CA ARG A 252 24.45 -10.47 27.54
C ARG A 252 24.04 -9.26 28.38
N GLU A 253 24.21 -8.04 27.85
CA GLU A 253 23.81 -6.80 28.53
C GLU A 253 22.31 -6.81 28.90
N ARG A 254 21.46 -7.29 27.98
CA ARG A 254 20.02 -7.42 28.23
C ARG A 254 19.71 -8.42 29.34
N GLU A 255 20.43 -9.54 29.40
CA GLU A 255 20.27 -10.54 30.48
C GLU A 255 20.73 -9.99 31.83
N GLU A 256 21.86 -9.29 31.87
CA GLU A 256 22.36 -8.63 33.07
C GLU A 256 21.38 -7.56 33.59
N ALA A 257 20.83 -6.73 32.70
CA ALA A 257 19.82 -5.73 33.04
C ALA A 257 18.52 -6.36 33.53
N ARG A 258 18.09 -7.50 32.96
CA ARG A 258 16.94 -8.25 33.48
C ARG A 258 17.21 -8.79 34.88
N ALA A 259 18.40 -9.34 35.10
CA ALA A 259 18.79 -9.86 36.42
C ALA A 259 18.84 -8.76 37.48
N SER A 260 19.32 -7.55 37.14
CA SER A 260 19.32 -6.43 38.08
C SER A 260 17.91 -5.92 38.40
N LEU A 261 17.04 -5.83 37.38
CA LEU A 261 15.62 -5.48 37.57
C LEU A 261 14.90 -6.49 38.46
N GLU A 262 15.14 -7.78 38.29
CA GLU A 262 14.53 -8.81 39.14
C GLU A 262 14.97 -8.67 40.61
N ARG A 263 16.26 -8.42 40.85
CA ARG A 263 16.78 -8.14 42.21
C ARG A 263 16.10 -6.91 42.82
N GLN A 264 15.95 -5.84 42.05
CA GLN A 264 15.29 -4.62 42.51
C GLN A 264 13.80 -4.86 42.80
N ARG A 265 13.11 -5.66 41.97
CA ARG A 265 11.71 -6.05 42.21
C ARG A 265 11.56 -6.78 43.54
N LEU A 266 12.39 -7.81 43.76
CA LEU A 266 12.38 -8.60 45.01
C LEU A 266 12.68 -7.73 46.23
N PHE A 267 13.63 -6.80 46.12
CA PHE A 267 13.94 -5.85 47.18
C PHE A 267 12.75 -4.92 47.48
N ASN A 268 12.11 -4.36 46.44
CA ASN A 268 10.93 -3.52 46.60
C ASN A 268 9.75 -4.27 47.23
N GLU A 269 9.51 -5.53 46.83
CA GLU A 269 8.49 -6.36 47.47
C GLU A 269 8.77 -6.56 48.95
N THR A 270 10.05 -6.77 49.32
CA THR A 270 10.47 -6.90 50.72
C THR A 270 10.22 -5.61 51.51
N LEU A 271 10.63 -4.47 50.96
CA LEU A 271 10.41 -3.16 51.57
C LEU A 271 8.91 -2.83 51.71
N THR A 272 8.09 -3.26 50.75
CA THR A 272 6.63 -3.13 50.82
C THR A 272 6.06 -3.95 51.97
N ARG A 273 6.49 -5.21 52.11
CA ARG A 273 6.09 -6.06 53.25
C ARG A 273 6.52 -5.47 54.59
N GLU A 274 7.75 -4.95 54.69
CA GLU A 274 8.24 -4.28 55.90
C GLU A 274 7.43 -3.02 56.23
N LYS A 275 7.12 -2.20 55.21
CA LYS A 275 6.26 -1.02 55.36
C LYS A 275 4.89 -1.40 55.89
N GLU A 276 4.25 -2.43 55.33
CA GLU A 276 2.96 -2.94 55.79
C GLU A 276 3.03 -3.42 57.25
N GLN A 277 4.08 -4.14 57.63
CA GLN A 277 4.30 -4.57 59.02
C GLN A 277 4.47 -3.38 59.98
N LEU A 278 5.21 -2.35 59.58
CA LEU A 278 5.40 -1.15 60.39
C LEU A 278 4.10 -0.33 60.52
N LEU A 279 3.33 -0.18 59.44
CA LEU A 279 2.02 0.46 59.47
C LEU A 279 1.05 -0.30 60.37
N PHE A 280 1.05 -1.64 60.30
CA PHE A 280 0.29 -2.46 61.22
C PHE A 280 0.70 -2.18 62.67
N LYS A 281 1.99 -2.19 63.00
CA LYS A 281 2.47 -1.87 64.35
C LYS A 281 2.08 -0.46 64.81
N LEU A 282 2.14 0.54 63.94
CA LEU A 282 1.75 1.92 64.26
C LEU A 282 0.26 2.04 64.57
N ASN A 283 -0.60 1.48 63.71
CA ASN A 283 -2.05 1.51 63.90
C ASN A 283 -2.50 0.74 65.16
N HIS A 284 -1.72 -0.26 65.58
CA HIS A 284 -1.99 -1.04 66.80
C HIS A 284 -1.17 -0.56 68.01
N ARG A 285 -0.35 0.49 67.88
CA ARG A 285 0.37 1.13 69.00
C ARG A 285 -0.60 1.93 69.88
N ASP A 286 -1.68 2.44 69.30
CA ASP A 286 -2.78 3.09 70.04
C ASP A 286 -3.76 2.08 70.67
N ALA A 287 -3.55 0.77 70.45
CA ALA A 287 -4.38 -0.30 71.01
C ALA A 287 -3.74 -1.02 72.21
N CYS A 288 -2.61 -0.53 72.75
CA CYS A 288 -2.04 -1.04 74.02
C CYS A 288 -1.63 0.12 74.95
N PRO A 289 -2.23 0.23 76.16
CA PRO A 289 -2.00 1.36 77.06
C PRO A 289 -0.58 1.30 77.64
N THR A 290 0.21 2.35 77.42
CA THR A 290 1.50 2.51 78.11
C THR A 290 1.29 3.23 79.44
N LEU A 291 1.29 2.42 80.49
CA LEU A 291 2.01 2.64 81.75
C LEU A 291 2.05 4.08 82.30
N ASN A 292 1.22 4.29 83.32
CA ASN A 292 1.40 5.33 84.33
C ASN A 292 2.84 5.32 84.88
N MET A 293 3.50 6.48 84.84
CA MET A 293 4.56 6.80 85.79
C MET A 293 3.96 6.97 87.18
N ALA A 294 4.40 6.20 88.18
CA ALA A 294 4.61 6.66 89.56
C ALA A 294 5.29 5.60 90.43
N ALA A 295 6.21 6.09 91.25
CA ALA A 295 7.08 5.40 92.19
C ALA A 295 6.37 4.83 93.44
N ALA A 296 6.98 3.81 94.05
CA ALA A 296 7.22 3.62 95.50
C ALA A 296 7.74 2.18 95.73
N ALA A 297 9.04 1.95 95.90
CA ALA A 297 9.72 1.95 97.21
C ALA A 297 9.15 0.93 98.21
N VAL A 298 9.81 -0.22 98.38
CA VAL A 298 10.18 -0.82 99.68
C VAL A 298 11.41 -1.71 99.47
N ALA A 299 12.50 -1.39 100.18
CA ALA A 299 13.73 -2.18 100.33
C ALA A 299 13.76 -2.81 101.76
N PRO A 300 14.89 -3.29 102.30
CA PRO A 300 15.45 -4.64 102.14
C PRO A 300 15.64 -5.39 103.49
N SER A 301 15.88 -6.70 103.45
CA SER A 301 16.84 -7.47 104.29
C SER A 301 16.99 -8.87 103.71
#